data_AF-A0A358R1T8-F1
#
_entry.id   AF-A0A358R1T8-F1
#
_cell.length_a   1.000
_cell.length_b   1.000
_cell.length_c   1.000
_cell.angle_alpha   90.00
_cell.angle_beta   90.00
_cell.angle_gamma   90.00
#
_symmetry.space_group_name_H-M   'P 1'
#
loop_
_entity.id
_entity.type
_entity.pdbx_description
1 polymer ?
#
loop_
_entity_poly.entity_id
_entity_poly.type
_entity_poly.pdbx_seq_one_letter_code
_entity_poly.pdbx_strand_id
1 'polypeptide(L)'
;MELYISLYADLAKVLAPLEPDLLFLHSAALSIRFEAVSSGEIIYCADDEMRTDFEYMVSGQYMDFSYHLNRARRELFEAIKEEGALV
;
A
#
# COMPACT_ATOMS: atom_id res chain seq x y z
N MET A 1 19.62 1.51 0.60
CA MET A 1 19.66 0.54 -0.52
C MET A 1 20.31 -0.77 -0.09
N GLU A 2 21.46 -0.75 0.59
CA GLU A 2 22.11 -1.97 1.10
C GLU A 2 21.21 -2.84 1.99
N LEU A 3 20.51 -2.25 2.97
CA LEU A 3 19.59 -2.98 3.86
C LEU A 3 18.48 -3.74 3.10
N TYR A 4 17.95 -3.12 2.03
CA TYR A 4 16.92 -3.75 1.20
C TYR A 4 17.47 -5.01 0.54
N ILE A 5 18.64 -4.90 -0.08
CA ILE A 5 19.28 -5.98 -0.82
C ILE A 5 19.61 -7.15 0.11
N SER A 6 20.20 -6.87 1.28
CA SER A 6 20.54 -7.92 2.24
C SER A 6 19.29 -8.62 2.76
N LEU A 7 18.26 -7.87 3.16
CA LEU A 7 17.03 -8.44 3.70
C LEU A 7 16.27 -9.26 2.66
N TYR A 8 16.19 -8.77 1.42
CA TYR A 8 15.57 -9.49 0.31
C TYR A 8 16.27 -10.82 0.04
N ALA A 9 17.61 -10.82 -0.02
CA ALA A 9 18.37 -12.03 -0.29
C ALA A 9 18.17 -13.10 0.81
N ASP A 10 18.03 -12.67 2.07
CA ASP A 10 17.79 -13.59 3.18
C ASP A 10 16.35 -14.11 3.19
N LEU A 11 15.36 -13.24 2.93
CA LEU A 11 13.95 -13.65 2.81
C LEU A 11 13.72 -14.61 1.64
N ALA A 12 14.32 -14.34 0.48
CA ALA A 12 14.19 -15.19 -0.71
C ALA A 12 14.73 -16.60 -0.47
N LYS A 13 15.81 -16.75 0.31
CA LYS A 13 16.34 -18.07 0.69
C LYS A 13 15.38 -18.82 1.62
N VAL A 14 14.80 -18.13 2.59
CA VAL A 14 13.90 -18.72 3.60
C VAL A 14 12.55 -19.11 2.99
N LEU A 15 12.05 -18.31 2.04
CA LEU A 15 10.73 -18.49 1.43
C LEU A 15 10.74 -19.35 0.16
N ALA A 16 11.91 -19.85 -0.26
CA ALA A 16 12.04 -20.67 -1.46
C ALA A 16 11.08 -21.88 -1.44
N PRO A 17 10.39 -22.18 -2.56
CA PRO A 17 10.59 -21.64 -3.91
C PRO A 17 9.75 -20.39 -4.22
N LEU A 18 9.07 -19.79 -3.24
CA LEU A 18 8.26 -18.58 -3.45
C LEU A 18 9.17 -17.36 -3.57
N GLU A 19 8.87 -16.48 -4.52
CA GLU A 19 9.54 -15.18 -4.64
C GLU A 19 8.78 -14.15 -3.80
N PRO A 20 9.39 -13.62 -2.71
CA PRO A 20 8.76 -12.57 -1.95
C PRO A 20 8.81 -11.23 -2.69
N ASP A 21 7.76 -10.42 -2.56
CA ASP A 21 7.83 -8.98 -2.84
C ASP A 21 8.07 -8.24 -1.52
N LEU A 22 9.11 -7.41 -1.47
CA LEU A 22 9.49 -6.64 -0.29
C LEU A 22 9.27 -5.16 -0.56
N LEU A 23 8.45 -4.53 0.27
CA LEU A 23 8.17 -3.11 0.19
C LEU A 23 8.37 -2.43 1.55
N PHE A 24 9.09 -1.30 1.55
CA PHE A 24 9.16 -0.44 2.71
C PHE A 24 8.00 0.54 2.75
N LEU A 25 7.11 0.34 3.72
CA LEU A 25 5.91 1.16 3.86
C LEU A 25 6.24 2.63 4.13
N HIS A 26 7.36 2.97 4.77
CA HIS A 26 7.70 4.38 5.05
C HIS A 26 7.78 5.26 3.78
N SER A 27 8.20 4.67 2.65
CA SER A 27 8.36 5.35 1.35
C SER A 27 7.27 5.00 0.34
N ALA A 28 6.36 4.09 0.69
CA ALA A 28 5.30 3.67 -0.20
C ALA A 28 4.24 4.76 -0.39
N ALA A 29 3.56 4.73 -1.54
CA ALA A 29 2.41 5.59 -1.80
C ALA A 29 1.31 5.36 -0.74
N LEU A 30 0.55 6.40 -0.43
CA LEU A 30 -0.49 6.37 0.60
C LEU A 30 -1.51 5.24 0.39
N SER A 31 -1.89 4.96 -0.87
CA SER A 31 -2.79 3.86 -1.21
C SER A 31 -2.24 2.50 -0.79
N ILE A 32 -0.95 2.25 -1.04
CA ILE A 32 -0.29 0.99 -0.67
C ILE A 32 -0.12 0.87 0.85
N ARG A 33 0.24 1.97 1.52
CA ARG A 33 0.29 1.99 3.00
C ARG A 33 -1.07 1.66 3.60
N PHE A 34 -2.14 2.26 3.07
CA PHE A 34 -3.49 2.03 3.55
C PHE A 34 -3.96 0.60 3.30
N GLU A 35 -3.68 0.03 2.12
CA GLU A 35 -3.96 -1.38 1.84
C GLU A 35 -3.27 -2.29 2.87
N ALA A 36 -1.96 -2.08 3.10
CA ALA A 36 -1.21 -2.86 4.08
C ALA A 36 -1.77 -2.76 5.51
N VAL A 37 -2.25 -1.59 5.93
CA VAL A 37 -2.86 -1.37 7.26
C VAL A 37 -4.26 -1.98 7.36
N SER A 38 -5.04 -1.95 6.27
CA SER A 38 -6.46 -2.34 6.30
C SER A 38 -6.72 -3.82 6.02
N SER A 39 -5.92 -4.44 5.16
CA SER A 39 -6.10 -5.84 4.75
C SER A 39 -4.91 -6.74 5.10
N GLY A 40 -3.77 -6.15 5.47
CA GLY A 40 -2.57 -6.89 5.83
C GLY A 40 -2.68 -7.60 7.18
N GLU A 41 -1.80 -8.58 7.37
CA GLU A 41 -1.65 -9.32 8.62
C GLU A 41 -0.29 -9.00 9.26
N ILE A 42 -0.30 -8.74 10.57
CA ILE A 42 0.92 -8.43 11.32
C ILE A 42 1.61 -9.74 11.71
N ILE A 43 2.76 -10.00 11.09
CA ILE A 43 3.59 -11.18 11.40
C ILE A 43 4.52 -10.90 12.60
N TYR A 44 5.01 -9.65 12.73
CA TYR A 44 5.91 -9.23 13.78
C TYR A 44 5.76 -7.73 14.09
N CYS A 45 5.83 -7.38 15.37
CA CYS A 45 5.82 -6.01 15.87
C CYS A 45 6.73 -5.94 17.11
N ALA A 46 7.71 -5.04 17.11
CA ALA A 46 8.59 -4.81 18.26
C ALA A 46 8.06 -3.71 19.19
N ASP A 47 7.29 -2.77 18.65
CA ASP A 47 6.78 -1.58 19.33
C ASP A 47 5.35 -1.30 18.85
N ASP A 48 4.38 -1.65 19.70
CA ASP A 48 2.96 -1.49 19.40
C ASP A 48 2.49 -0.02 19.38
N GLU A 49 3.16 0.87 20.12
CA GLU A 49 2.82 2.29 20.14
C GLU A 49 3.19 2.91 18.80
N MET A 50 4.42 2.67 18.34
CA MET A 50 4.88 3.12 17.02
C MET A 50 4.03 2.55 15.89
N ARG A 51 3.60 1.29 15.99
CA ARG A 51 2.68 0.68 15.01
C ARG A 51 1.34 1.38 14.99
N THR A 52 0.71 1.57 16.16
CA THR A 52 -0.63 2.14 16.26
C THR A 52 -0.65 3.59 15.77
N ASP A 53 0.39 4.37 16.07
CA ASP A 53 0.55 5.74 15.56
C ASP A 53 0.65 5.77 14.03
N PHE A 54 1.40 4.82 13.44
CA PHE A 54 1.51 4.70 11.99
C PHE A 54 0.15 4.36 11.35
N GLU A 55 -0.57 3.37 11.90
CA GLU A 55 -1.88 2.96 11.40
C GLU A 55 -2.90 4.11 11.47
N TYR A 56 -2.92 4.83 12.59
CA TYR A 56 -3.78 6.00 12.79
C TYR A 56 -3.46 7.10 11.77
N MET A 57 -2.19 7.45 11.60
CA MET A 57 -1.74 8.47 10.65
C MET A 57 -2.14 8.11 9.21
N VAL A 58 -1.85 6.88 8.78
CA VAL A 58 -2.15 6.42 7.42
C VAL A 58 -3.66 6.40 7.18
N SER A 59 -4.44 5.92 8.14
CA SER A 59 -5.90 5.88 8.04
C SER A 59 -6.50 7.28 7.90
N GLY A 60 -6.06 8.22 8.74
CA GLY A 60 -6.50 9.62 8.67
C GLY A 60 -6.17 10.25 7.32
N GLN A 61 -4.90 10.16 6.88
CA GLN A 61 -4.46 10.69 5.59
C GLN A 61 -5.27 10.09 4.42
N TYR A 62 -5.51 8.78 4.45
CA TYR A 62 -6.26 8.13 3.40
C TYR A 62 -7.73 8.56 3.41
N MET A 63 -8.37 8.68 4.57
CA MET A 63 -9.75 9.15 4.66
C MET A 63 -9.91 10.56 4.09
N ASP A 64 -8.99 11.47 4.42
CA ASP A 64 -8.97 12.84 3.87
C ASP A 64 -8.81 12.83 2.33
N PHE A 65 -7.95 11.93 1.81
CA PHE A 65 -7.71 11.81 0.38
C PHE A 65 -8.81 11.03 -0.38
N SER A 66 -9.52 10.13 0.30
CA SER A 66 -10.44 9.15 -0.31
C SER A 66 -11.57 9.82 -1.08
N TYR A 67 -12.06 10.97 -0.58
CA TYR A 67 -13.10 11.75 -1.26
C TYR A 67 -12.64 12.20 -2.65
N HIS A 68 -11.43 12.76 -2.73
CA HIS A 68 -10.85 13.24 -3.98
C HIS A 68 -10.57 12.09 -4.95
N LEU A 69 -10.04 10.98 -4.43
CA LEU A 69 -9.76 9.78 -5.22
C LEU A 69 -11.05 9.20 -5.84
N ASN A 70 -12.12 9.07 -5.03
CA ASN A 70 -13.40 8.55 -5.49
C ASN A 70 -14.06 9.46 -6.53
N ARG A 71 -13.91 10.78 -6.37
CA ARG A 71 -14.39 11.74 -7.36
C ARG A 71 -13.63 11.62 -8.68
N ALA A 72 -12.30 11.64 -8.64
CA ALA A 72 -11.47 11.50 -9.84
C ALA A 72 -11.74 10.17 -10.56
N ARG A 73 -11.94 9.07 -9.81
CA ARG A 73 -12.28 7.76 -10.38
C ARG A 73 -13.63 7.76 -11.10
N ARG A 74 -14.64 8.44 -10.55
CA ARG A 74 -15.95 8.61 -11.22
C ARG A 74 -15.81 9.42 -12.50
N GLU A 75 -15.11 10.55 -12.45
CA GLU A 75 -14.87 11.41 -13.62
C GLU A 75 -14.13 10.64 -14.74
N LEU A 76 -13.10 9.86 -14.39
CA LEU A 76 -12.40 8.99 -15.33
C LEU A 76 -13.32 7.92 -15.94
N PHE A 77 -14.18 7.30 -15.14
CA PHE A 77 -15.08 6.26 -15.61
C PHE A 77 -16.13 6.80 -16.60
N GLU A 78 -16.70 7.98 -16.33
CA GLU A 78 -17.62 8.64 -17.26
C GLU A 78 -16.91 9.02 -18.57
N ALA A 79 -15.69 9.56 -18.51
CA ALA A 79 -14.92 9.89 -19.71
C ALA A 79 -14.66 8.66 -20.60
N ILE A 80 -14.24 7.53 -20.01
CA ILE A 80 -14.02 6.27 -20.74
C ILE A 80 -15.33 5.76 -21.35
N LYS A 81 -16.45 5.89 -20.63
CA LYS A 81 -17.76 5.43 -21.10
C LYS A 81 -18.28 6.30 -22.25
N GLU A 82 -18.09 7.61 -22.20
CA GLU A 82 -18.45 8.53 -23.28
C GLU A 82 -17.62 8.26 -24.54
N GLU A 83 -16.31 8.05 -24.42
CA GLU A 83 -15.45 7.67 -25.56
C GLU A 83 -15.79 6.28 -26.11
N GLY A 84 -16.06 5.30 -25.24
CA GLY A 84 -16.43 3.94 -25.63
C GLY A 84 -17.84 3.81 -26.24
N ALA A 85 -18.73 4.78 -25.99
CA ALA A 85 -20.08 4.83 -26.56
C ALA A 85 -20.13 5.52 -27.94
N LEU A 86 -19.02 6.12 -28.38
CA LEU A 86 -18.87 6.79 -29.68
C LEU A 86 -18.26 5.89 -30.77
N VAL A 87 -18.09 4.58 -30.50
CA VAL A 87 -17.59 3.55 -31.44
C VAL A 87 -18.70 2.57 -31.81
#